data_AF-A0A6I6A517-F1
#
_entry.id   AF-A0A6I6A517-F1
#
_cell.length_a   1.000
_cell.length_b   1.000
_cell.length_c   1.000
_cell.angle_alpha   90.00
_cell.angle_beta   90.00
_cell.angle_gamma   90.00
#
_symmetry.space_group_name_H-M   'P 1'
#
loop_
_entity.id
_entity.type
_entity.pdbx_description
1 polymer ?
#
loop_
_entity_poly.entity_id
_entity_poly.type
_entity_poly.pdbx_seq_one_letter_code
_entity_poly.pdbx_strand_id
1 'polypeptide(L)'
;MTYGLVAEVVADRALAAGRPARGGPRQVGQVLARGDGDVPWWRVVNAAGSPPAHHLARALEHLRAEGTPLTADGTRVRLRAAVWFPED
;
A
#
# COMPACT_ATOMS: atom_id res chain seq x y z
N MET A 1 0.03 0.20 -4.85
CA MET A 1 -0.62 1.46 -4.40
C MET A 1 0.19 2.08 -3.25
N THR A 2 -0.01 3.36 -2.93
CA THR A 2 0.60 3.99 -1.75
C THR A 2 -0.39 4.10 -0.59
N TYR A 3 0.11 4.30 0.63
CA TYR A 3 -0.76 4.62 1.78
C TYR A 3 -1.65 5.85 1.54
N GLY A 4 -1.16 6.83 0.76
CA GLY A 4 -1.93 8.01 0.37
C GLY A 4 -3.14 7.65 -0.47
N LEU A 5 -2.94 6.90 -1.55
CA LEU A 5 -4.02 6.45 -2.43
C LEU A 5 -5.07 5.62 -1.68
N VAL A 6 -4.65 4.74 -0.77
CA VAL A 6 -5.59 3.99 0.06
C VAL A 6 -6.36 4.91 1.00
N ALA A 7 -5.70 5.90 1.61
CA ALA A 7 -6.36 6.86 2.48
C ALA A 7 -7.39 7.73 1.75
N GLU A 8 -7.07 8.19 0.53
CA GLU A 8 -7.97 8.93 -0.35
C GLU A 8 -9.22 8.12 -0.65
N VAL A 9 -9.05 6.89 -1.15
CA VAL A 9 -10.17 5.99 -1.47
C VAL A 9 -11.04 5.69 -0.24
N VAL A 10 -10.45 5.53 0.94
CA VAL A 10 -11.21 5.31 2.18
C VAL A 10 -11.98 6.56 2.59
N ALA A 11 -11.39 7.74 2.45
CA ALA A 11 -12.06 9.01 2.73
C ALA A 11 -13.23 9.25 1.77
N ASP A 12 -13.03 9.05 0.47
CA ASP A 12 -14.06 9.19 -0.56
C ASP A 12 -15.23 8.24 -0.31
N ARG A 13 -14.95 6.98 0.02
CA ARG A 13 -15.98 6.00 0.38
C ARG A 13 -16.70 6.32 1.68
N ALA A 14 -16.05 6.98 2.64
CA ALA A 14 -16.71 7.44 3.85
C ALA A 14 -17.72 8.56 3.53
N LEU A 15 -17.30 9.55 2.73
CA LEU A 15 -18.13 10.66 2.29
C LEU A 15 -19.32 10.19 1.45
N ALA A 16 -19.09 9.31 0.46
CA ALA A 16 -20.15 8.72 -0.36
C ALA A 16 -21.20 7.96 0.47
N ALA A 17 -20.80 7.41 1.62
CA ALA A 17 -21.68 6.74 2.57
C ALA A 17 -22.33 7.69 3.60
N GLY A 18 -22.24 9.01 3.44
CA GLY A 18 -22.80 10.01 4.35
C GLY A 18 -22.10 10.09 5.71
N ARG A 19 -20.85 9.60 5.81
CA ARG A 19 -20.03 9.65 7.03
C ARG A 19 -18.95 10.74 6.88
N PRO A 20 -18.44 11.31 7.98
CA PRO A 20 -17.28 12.20 7.92
C PRO A 20 -16.09 11.50 7.27
N ALA A 21 -15.27 12.26 6.53
CA ALA A 21 -14.01 11.76 5.99
C ALA A 21 -13.16 11.13 7.10
N ARG A 22 -12.69 9.91 6.87
CA ARG A 22 -11.81 9.16 7.77
C ARG A 22 -10.74 8.47 6.96
N GLY A 23 -9.66 8.10 7.65
CA GLY A 23 -8.48 7.51 7.01
C GLY A 23 -7.42 8.57 6.76
N GLY A 24 -6.16 8.19 6.97
CA GLY A 24 -5.01 9.02 6.69
C GLY A 24 -3.80 8.11 6.41
N PRO A 25 -2.80 8.56 5.65
CA PRO A 25 -1.67 7.71 5.25
C PRO A 25 -0.97 7.06 6.45
N ARG A 26 -0.89 7.77 7.58
CA ARG A 26 -0.34 7.25 8.83
C ARG A 26 -1.23 6.17 9.47
N GLN A 27 -2.54 6.34 9.45
CA GLN A 27 -3.48 5.34 9.96
C GLN A 27 -3.44 4.07 9.11
N VAL A 28 -3.39 4.22 7.78
CA VAL A 28 -3.20 3.09 6.85
C VAL A 28 -1.89 2.37 7.15
N GLY A 29 -0.78 3.11 7.26
CA GLY A 29 0.52 2.54 7.62
C GLY A 29 0.51 1.80 8.97
N GLN A 30 -0.22 2.31 9.97
CA GLN A 30 -0.37 1.65 11.28
C GLN A 30 -1.16 0.35 11.18
N VAL A 31 -2.24 0.31 10.39
CA VAL A 31 -3.01 -0.92 10.15
C VAL A 31 -2.15 -1.96 9.44
N LEU A 32 -1.43 -1.56 8.40
CA LEU A 32 -0.59 -2.47 7.62
C LEU A 32 0.66 -2.94 8.36
N ALA A 33 1.23 -2.12 9.25
CA ALA A 33 2.36 -2.51 10.09
C ALA A 33 2.01 -3.59 11.13
N ARG A 34 0.72 -3.79 11.39
CA ARG A 34 0.18 -4.86 12.25
C ARG A 34 -0.33 -6.06 11.45
N GLY A 35 -0.27 -5.98 10.12
CA GLY A 35 -1.05 -6.83 9.23
C GLY A 35 -0.38 -8.16 8.93
N ASP A 36 -0.93 -9.24 9.49
CA ASP A 36 -0.74 -10.63 9.06
C ASP A 36 -2.02 -11.23 8.43
N GLY A 37 -3.03 -10.40 8.11
CA GLY A 37 -4.33 -10.85 7.62
C GLY A 37 -4.31 -11.39 6.18
N ASP A 38 -5.39 -12.08 5.79
CA ASP A 38 -5.62 -12.73 4.46
C ASP A 38 -5.80 -11.77 3.28
N VAL A 39 -5.24 -10.56 3.37
CA VAL A 39 -5.27 -9.54 2.32
C VAL A 39 -3.86 -9.30 1.79
N PRO A 40 -3.69 -8.89 0.53
CA PRO A 40 -2.37 -8.66 -0.07
C PRO A 40 -1.74 -7.34 0.41
N TRP A 41 -1.48 -7.24 1.73
CA TRP A 41 -0.99 -6.04 2.40
C TRP A 41 0.36 -5.56 1.85
N TRP A 42 1.18 -6.47 1.30
CA TRP A 42 2.47 -6.17 0.67
C TRP A 42 2.36 -5.29 -0.58
N ARG A 43 1.18 -5.20 -1.20
CA ARG A 43 0.93 -4.35 -2.39
C ARG A 43 0.76 -2.87 -2.06
N VAL A 44 0.69 -2.52 -0.77
CA VAL A 44 0.55 -1.15 -0.31
C VAL A 44 1.86 -0.70 0.37
N VAL A 45 2.49 0.32 -0.21
CA VAL A 45 3.80 0.82 0.22
C VAL A 45 3.72 2.30 0.62
N ASN A 46 4.78 2.82 1.24
CA ASN A 46 4.88 4.25 1.48
C ASN A 46 5.17 5.03 0.18
N ALA A 47 5.19 6.36 0.25
CA ALA A 47 5.47 7.23 -0.89
C ALA A 47 6.89 7.05 -1.49
N ALA A 48 7.81 6.42 -0.75
CA ALA A 48 9.15 6.08 -1.24
C ALA A 48 9.23 4.68 -1.90
N GLY A 49 8.11 3.95 -1.95
CA GLY A 49 8.03 2.60 -2.50
C GLY A 49 8.40 1.49 -1.52
N SER A 50 8.59 1.80 -0.24
CA SER A 50 8.97 0.81 0.78
C SER A 50 7.74 0.14 1.40
N PRO A 51 7.72 -1.20 1.49
CA PRO A 51 6.76 -1.93 2.31
C PRO A 51 6.88 -1.61 3.81
N PRO A 52 5.91 -2.02 4.65
CA PRO A 52 6.00 -1.92 6.10
C PRO A 52 7.28 -2.58 6.65
N ALA A 53 8.00 -1.87 7.52
CA ALA A 53 9.32 -2.28 8.00
C ALA A 53 9.30 -3.63 8.74
N HIS A 54 8.29 -3.87 9.58
CA HIS A 54 8.17 -5.09 10.39
C HIS A 54 7.98 -6.36 9.56
N HIS A 55 7.51 -6.26 8.32
CA HIS A 55 7.31 -7.40 7.42
C HIS A 55 8.06 -7.23 6.08
N LEU A 56 9.11 -6.41 6.06
CA LEU A 56 9.80 -6.02 4.82
C LEU A 56 10.28 -7.23 4.01
N ALA A 57 10.91 -8.20 4.65
CA ALA A 57 11.43 -9.40 3.97
C ALA A 57 10.32 -10.20 3.29
N ARG A 58 9.24 -10.52 4.03
CA ARG A 58 8.05 -11.22 3.52
C ARG A 58 7.35 -10.44 2.42
N ALA A 59 7.25 -9.12 2.56
CA ALA A 59 6.67 -8.27 1.53
C ALA A 59 7.46 -8.35 0.23
N LEU A 60 8.80 -8.25 0.30
CA LEU A 60 9.66 -8.32 -0.87
C LEU A 60 9.63 -9.71 -1.54
N GLU A 61 9.46 -10.79 -0.78
CA GLU A 61 9.23 -12.12 -1.33
C GLU A 61 7.96 -12.18 -2.17
N HIS A 62 6.82 -11.73 -1.61
CA HIS A 62 5.56 -11.68 -2.36
C HIS A 62 5.64 -10.77 -3.58
N LEU A 63 6.24 -9.58 -3.46
CA LEU A 63 6.40 -8.64 -4.56
C LEU A 63 7.24 -9.22 -5.70
N ARG A 64 8.30 -9.97 -5.39
CA ARG A 64 9.11 -10.67 -6.40
C ARG A 64 8.33 -11.81 -7.05
N ALA A 65 7.61 -12.60 -6.25
CA ALA A 65 6.76 -13.69 -6.76
C ALA A 65 5.68 -13.17 -7.73
N GLU A 66 5.16 -11.96 -7.48
CA GLU A 66 4.19 -11.29 -8.35
C GLU A 66 4.82 -10.57 -9.56
N GLY A 67 6.15 -10.57 -9.69
CA GLY A 67 6.84 -9.85 -10.77
C GLY A 67 6.73 -8.33 -10.67
N THR A 68 6.46 -7.79 -9.48
CA THR A 68 6.34 -6.33 -9.26
C THR A 68 7.67 -5.65 -9.59
N PRO A 69 7.69 -4.59 -10.42
CA PRO A 69 8.89 -3.80 -10.67
C PRO A 69 9.50 -3.24 -9.37
N LEU A 70 10.74 -3.66 -9.07
CA LEU A 70 11.52 -3.17 -7.93
C LEU A 70 12.65 -2.22 -8.37
N THR A 71 13.19 -1.46 -7.44
CA THR A 71 14.41 -0.65 -7.62
C THR A 71 15.60 -1.55 -7.92
N ALA A 72 16.70 -0.99 -8.47
CA ALA A 72 17.86 -1.78 -8.88
C ALA A 72 18.50 -2.58 -7.73
N ASP A 73 18.45 -2.04 -6.52
CA ASP A 73 18.88 -2.71 -5.28
C ASP A 73 17.85 -3.72 -4.74
N GLY A 74 16.66 -3.82 -5.36
CA GLY A 74 15.62 -4.77 -5.00
C GLY A 74 14.96 -4.51 -3.64
N THR A 75 15.14 -3.30 -3.06
CA THR A 75 14.67 -2.98 -1.70
C THR A 75 13.30 -2.30 -1.68
N ARG A 76 12.87 -1.69 -2.79
CA ARG A 76 11.64 -0.89 -2.87
C ARG A 76 10.93 -1.12 -4.19
N VAL A 77 9.64 -0.85 -4.22
CA VAL A 77 8.82 -0.84 -5.44
C VAL A 77 9.19 0.38 -6.29
N ARG A 78 9.39 0.16 -7.60
CA ARG A 78 9.46 1.25 -8.59
C ARG A 78 8.06 1.78 -8.86
N LEU A 79 7.62 2.71 -8.01
CA LEU A 79 6.25 3.24 -8.03
C LEU A 79 5.75 3.65 -9.42
N ARG A 80 6.58 4.37 -10.21
CA ARG A 80 6.19 4.81 -11.56
C ARG A 80 5.85 3.67 -12.52
N ALA A 81 6.40 2.48 -12.30
CA ALA A 81 6.19 1.31 -13.15
C ALA A 81 5.16 0.31 -12.58
N ALA A 82 4.74 0.51 -11.32
CA ALA A 82 3.96 -0.47 -10.56
C ALA A 82 2.73 0.13 -9.87
N VAL A 83 2.47 1.43 -10.02
CA VAL A 83 1.28 2.06 -9.46
C VAL A 83 0.05 1.53 -10.19
N TRP A 84 -0.96 1.18 -9.39
CA TRP A 84 -2.27 0.78 -9.88
C TRP A 84 -3.26 1.87 -9.48
N PHE A 85 -4.13 2.23 -10.43
CA PHE A 85 -5.29 3.07 -10.22
C PHE A 85 -6.53 2.21 -10.48
N PRO A 86 -7.53 2.22 -9.59
CA PRO A 86 -8.81 1.59 -9.89
C PRO A 86 -9.38 2.21 -11.17
N GLU A 87 -9.95 1.38 -12.02
CA GLU A 87 -10.86 1.84 -13.06
C GLU A 87 -12.16 2.33 -12.38
N ASP A 88 -12.81 3.34 -12.98
CA ASP A 88 -14.08 3.91 -12.49
C ASP A 88 -15.23 2.88 -12.45
#